data_AF-A0A820XB86-F1
#
_entry.id   AF-A0A820XB86-F1
#
_cell.length_a   1.000
_cell.length_b   1.000
_cell.length_c   1.000
_cell.angle_alpha   90.00
_cell.angle_beta   90.00
_cell.angle_gamma   90.00
#
_symmetry.space_group_name_H-M   'P 1'
#
loop_
_entity.id
_entity.type
_entity.pdbx_description
1 polymer ?
#
loop_
_entity_poly.entity_id
_entity_poly.type
_entity_poly.pdbx_seq_one_letter_code
_entity_poly.pdbx_strand_id
1 'polypeptide(L)'
;MPRAIQLAERERKLILAWHKKNIPHREIAKRINRSKTVVTNFLKDPLNYGSRKPTGRRKTVDGRSKRLIIRTASNKSIPCSNIISDLGLKMSRWTINRVIKRSNILKKMKKKRSPALTTVHKDLRLTWAKDHMTWNNE
;
A
#
# COMPACT_ATOMS: atom_id res chain seq x y z
N MET A 1 20.67 -7.41 -3.35
CA MET A 1 21.20 -6.31 -2.50
C MET A 1 22.41 -5.72 -3.21
N PRO A 2 22.60 -4.40 -3.28
CA PRO A 2 23.83 -3.82 -3.81
C PRO A 2 25.02 -4.27 -2.95
N ARG A 3 26.17 -4.51 -3.57
CA ARG A 3 27.38 -4.99 -2.88
C ARG A 3 28.01 -3.93 -1.97
N ALA A 4 27.75 -2.66 -2.24
CA ALA A 4 28.32 -1.53 -1.50
C ALA A 4 27.33 -0.37 -1.42
N ILE A 5 27.60 0.55 -0.49
CA ILE A 5 26.88 1.79 -0.31
C ILE A 5 27.08 2.70 -1.54
N GLN A 6 26.04 3.42 -1.93
CA GLN A 6 26.07 4.39 -3.02
C GLN A 6 27.13 5.49 -2.78
N LEU A 7 27.61 6.13 -3.86
CA LEU A 7 28.52 7.28 -3.77
C LEU A 7 27.89 8.40 -2.94
N ALA A 8 28.60 8.84 -1.91
CA ALA A 8 28.27 10.04 -1.15
C ALA A 8 28.40 11.29 -2.02
N GLU A 9 27.72 12.37 -1.66
CA GLU A 9 27.74 13.60 -2.44
C GLU A 9 29.15 14.18 -2.63
N ARG A 10 29.97 14.11 -1.57
CA ARG A 10 31.38 14.50 -1.63
C ARG A 10 32.17 13.71 -2.68
N GLU A 11 31.94 12.40 -2.75
CA GLU A 11 32.63 11.51 -3.71
C GLU A 11 32.17 11.86 -5.13
N ARG A 12 30.88 12.13 -5.33
CA ARG A 12 30.33 12.56 -6.63
C ARG A 12 30.96 13.88 -7.10
N LYS A 13 31.09 14.87 -6.21
CA LYS A 13 31.73 16.17 -6.51
C LYS A 13 33.21 15.99 -6.88
N LEU A 14 33.96 15.15 -6.14
CA LEU A 14 35.36 14.85 -6.43
C LEU A 14 35.53 14.14 -7.79
N ILE A 15 34.67 13.15 -8.08
CA ILE A 15 34.70 12.45 -9.36
C ILE A 15 34.47 13.42 -10.52
N LEU A 16 33.47 14.32 -10.40
CA LEU A 16 33.20 15.33 -11.44
C LEU A 16 34.38 16.30 -11.61
N ALA A 17 34.98 16.76 -10.51
CA ALA A 17 36.13 17.67 -10.55
C ALA A 17 37.36 17.03 -11.21
N TRP A 18 37.67 15.77 -10.89
CA TRP A 18 38.79 15.04 -11.47
C TRP A 18 38.54 14.59 -12.90
N HIS A 19 37.30 14.25 -13.24
CA HIS A 19 36.90 13.96 -14.62
C HIS A 19 37.08 15.18 -15.53
N LYS A 20 36.70 16.38 -15.07
CA LYS A 20 36.95 17.65 -15.80
C LYS A 20 38.44 17.92 -16.05
N LYS A 21 39.33 17.38 -15.22
CA LYS A 21 40.80 17.44 -15.37
C LYS A 21 41.37 16.32 -16.25
N ASN A 22 40.53 15.55 -16.96
CA ASN A 22 40.92 14.41 -17.80
C ASN A 22 41.72 13.32 -17.08
N ILE A 23 41.57 13.18 -15.76
CA ILE A 23 42.22 12.12 -14.99
C ILE A 23 41.58 10.78 -15.34
N PRO A 24 42.36 9.71 -15.58
CA PRO A 24 41.80 8.42 -15.97
C PRO A 24 40.90 7.82 -14.87
N HIS A 25 39.79 7.20 -15.27
CA HIS A 25 38.78 6.66 -14.34
C HIS A 25 39.35 5.68 -13.30
N ARG A 26 40.38 4.92 -13.68
CA ARG A 26 41.05 3.96 -12.77
C ARG A 26 41.78 4.69 -11.64
N GLU A 27 42.37 5.84 -11.93
CA GLU A 27 43.08 6.65 -10.94
C GLU A 27 42.11 7.39 -10.02
N ILE A 28 41.04 7.97 -10.59
CA ILE A 28 39.92 8.53 -9.82
C ILE A 28 39.41 7.51 -8.81
N ALA A 29 39.15 6.27 -9.26
CA ALA A 29 38.66 5.18 -8.43
C ALA A 29 39.62 4.82 -7.29
N LYS A 30 40.94 4.79 -7.56
CA LYS A 30 41.97 4.57 -6.52
C LYS A 30 41.95 5.69 -5.47
N ARG A 31 41.89 6.95 -5.89
CA ARG A 31 41.90 8.13 -4.98
C ARG A 31 40.67 8.17 -4.06
N ILE A 32 39.50 7.79 -4.55
CA ILE A 32 38.28 7.70 -3.72
C ILE A 32 38.10 6.35 -3.01
N ASN A 33 39.03 5.41 -3.19
CA ASN A 33 38.93 4.03 -2.71
C ASN A 33 37.60 3.32 -3.10
N ARG A 34 37.19 3.44 -4.37
CA ARG A 34 36.01 2.76 -4.93
C ARG A 34 36.38 1.95 -6.16
N SER A 35 35.44 1.11 -6.61
CA SER A 35 35.62 0.37 -7.86
C SER A 35 35.58 1.30 -9.09
N LYS A 36 36.41 0.99 -10.09
CA LYS A 36 36.38 1.66 -11.42
C LYS A 36 34.97 1.64 -12.02
N THR A 37 34.27 0.52 -11.89
CA THR A 37 32.92 0.31 -12.46
C THR A 37 31.90 1.30 -11.91
N VAL A 38 31.97 1.63 -10.62
CA VAL A 38 31.07 2.62 -10.00
C VAL A 38 31.35 4.02 -10.54
N VAL A 39 32.62 4.40 -10.69
CA VAL A 39 33.02 5.69 -11.28
C VAL A 39 32.55 5.79 -12.73
N THR A 40 32.78 4.76 -13.55
CA THR A 40 32.34 4.75 -14.95
C THR A 40 30.82 4.83 -15.07
N ASN A 41 30.08 4.11 -14.22
CA ASN A 41 28.61 4.12 -14.27
C ASN A 41 28.04 5.46 -13.79
N PHE A 42 28.66 6.08 -12.78
CA PHE A 42 28.29 7.42 -12.33
C PHE A 42 28.53 8.47 -13.43
N LEU A 43 29.67 8.43 -14.12
CA LEU A 43 30.01 9.40 -15.15
C LEU A 43 29.13 9.30 -16.42
N LYS A 44 28.53 8.13 -16.69
CA LYS A 44 27.56 7.95 -17.78
C LYS A 44 26.28 8.76 -17.57
N ASP A 45 25.80 8.85 -16.33
CA ASP A 45 24.61 9.61 -15.98
C ASP A 45 24.75 10.17 -14.55
N PRO A 46 25.48 11.30 -14.39
CA PRO A 46 25.73 11.88 -13.08
C PRO A 46 24.47 12.45 -12.42
N LEU A 47 23.53 12.94 -13.25
CA LEU A 47 22.32 13.62 -12.79
C LEU A 47 21.32 12.64 -12.18
N ASN A 48 21.14 11.47 -12.82
CA ASN A 48 20.18 10.47 -12.33
C ASN A 48 20.80 9.41 -11.42
N TYR A 49 22.06 9.57 -10.98
CA TYR A 49 22.71 8.58 -10.12
C TYR A 49 21.93 8.37 -8.82
N GLY A 50 21.59 7.10 -8.52
CA GLY A 50 20.86 6.74 -7.31
C GLY A 50 19.37 7.10 -7.30
N SER A 51 18.85 7.76 -8.35
CA SER A 51 17.42 8.12 -8.48
C SER A 51 16.52 6.90 -8.68
N ARG A 52 17.05 5.84 -9.30
CA ARG A 52 16.30 4.63 -9.63
C ARG A 52 15.91 3.87 -8.35
N LYS A 53 14.62 3.94 -8.00
CA LYS A 53 14.05 3.14 -6.93
C LYS A 53 13.94 1.67 -7.36
N PRO A 54 14.28 0.71 -6.49
CA PRO A 54 14.04 -0.69 -6.77
C PRO A 54 12.53 -0.95 -6.84
N THR A 55 12.10 -1.73 -7.83
CA THR A 55 10.68 -2.13 -8.00
C THR A 55 10.11 -2.86 -6.78
N GLY A 56 10.98 -3.46 -5.97
CA GLY A 56 10.60 -4.22 -4.78
C GLY A 56 9.91 -5.54 -5.10
N ARG A 57 9.42 -6.21 -4.06
CA ARG A 57 8.71 -7.49 -4.20
C ARG A 57 7.32 -7.26 -4.80
N ARG A 58 6.95 -8.05 -5.82
CA ARG A 58 5.59 -8.04 -6.38
C ARG A 58 4.57 -8.34 -5.29
N LYS A 59 3.41 -7.67 -5.35
CA LYS A 59 2.32 -7.90 -4.40
C LYS A 59 1.71 -9.28 -4.66
N THR A 60 1.41 -10.02 -3.60
CA THR A 60 0.75 -11.34 -3.66
C THR A 60 -0.71 -11.24 -4.11
N VAL A 61 -1.35 -10.09 -3.89
CA VAL A 61 -2.77 -9.90 -4.18
C VAL A 61 -2.94 -9.25 -5.55
N ASP A 62 -3.60 -9.96 -6.46
CA ASP A 62 -4.01 -9.42 -7.74
C ASP A 62 -5.06 -8.30 -7.60
N GLY A 63 -5.15 -7.42 -8.60
CA GLY A 63 -6.12 -6.32 -8.65
C GLY A 63 -7.57 -6.81 -8.58
N ARG A 64 -7.92 -7.91 -9.25
CA ARG A 64 -9.27 -8.49 -9.21
C ARG A 64 -9.59 -9.04 -7.82
N SER A 65 -8.69 -9.83 -7.26
CA SER A 65 -8.84 -10.39 -5.92
C SER A 65 -8.96 -9.28 -4.87
N LYS A 66 -8.16 -8.21 -5.00
CA LYS A 66 -8.26 -7.02 -4.13
C LYS A 66 -9.66 -6.41 -4.16
N ARG A 67 -10.23 -6.20 -5.35
CA ARG A 67 -11.59 -5.64 -5.49
C ARG A 67 -12.65 -6.57 -4.89
N LEU A 68 -12.51 -7.87 -5.12
CA LEU A 68 -13.42 -8.88 -4.60
C LEU A 68 -13.41 -8.90 -3.07
N ILE A 69 -12.23 -8.87 -2.45
CA ILE A 69 -12.06 -8.78 -1.00
C ILE A 69 -12.77 -7.55 -0.43
N ILE A 70 -12.54 -6.37 -1.02
CA ILE A 70 -13.14 -5.11 -0.55
C ILE A 70 -14.66 -5.15 -0.68
N ARG A 71 -15.19 -5.61 -1.83
CA ARG A 71 -16.63 -5.76 -2.05
C ARG A 71 -17.28 -6.69 -1.03
N THR A 72 -16.66 -7.84 -0.77
CA THR A 72 -17.18 -8.84 0.17
C THR A 72 -17.16 -8.30 1.61
N ALA A 73 -16.08 -7.61 2.00
CA ALA A 73 -15.97 -6.96 3.31
C ALA A 73 -16.94 -5.77 3.49
N SER A 74 -17.34 -5.11 2.39
CA SER A 74 -18.34 -4.03 2.41
C SER A 74 -19.74 -4.57 2.63
N ASN A 75 -20.09 -5.67 1.96
CA ASN A 75 -21.44 -6.21 1.96
C ASN A 75 -21.72 -7.14 3.15
N LYS A 76 -20.68 -7.78 3.70
CA LYS A 76 -20.80 -8.77 4.77
C LYS A 76 -19.95 -8.37 5.98
N SER A 77 -20.55 -8.41 7.18
CA SER A 77 -19.82 -8.24 8.45
C SER A 77 -19.23 -9.57 8.93
N ILE A 78 -18.37 -10.19 8.13
CA ILE A 78 -17.74 -11.49 8.42
C ILE A 78 -16.25 -11.35 8.73
N PRO A 79 -15.66 -12.28 9.51
CA PRO A 79 -14.23 -12.26 9.81
C PRO A 79 -13.40 -12.56 8.55
N CYS A 80 -12.16 -12.06 8.50
CA CYS A 80 -11.29 -12.18 7.31
C CYS A 80 -10.96 -13.63 6.88
N SER A 81 -11.05 -14.61 7.78
CA SER A 81 -10.91 -16.05 7.48
C SER A 81 -12.07 -16.54 6.64
N ASN A 82 -13.29 -16.09 6.96
CA ASN A 82 -14.48 -16.50 6.22
C ASN A 82 -14.47 -15.85 4.83
N ILE A 83 -13.92 -14.64 4.69
CA ILE A 83 -13.68 -14.04 3.36
C ILE A 83 -12.74 -14.90 2.51
N ILE A 84 -11.76 -15.57 3.13
CA ILE A 84 -10.85 -16.47 2.42
C ILE A 84 -11.61 -17.68 1.90
N SER A 85 -12.39 -18.33 2.77
CA SER A 85 -13.22 -19.48 2.42
C SER A 85 -14.28 -19.14 1.37
N ASP A 86 -15.04 -18.06 1.56
CA ASP A 86 -16.08 -17.58 0.64
C ASP A 86 -15.54 -17.32 -0.78
N LEU A 87 -14.31 -16.82 -0.87
CA LEU A 87 -13.69 -16.44 -2.14
C LEU A 87 -12.72 -17.50 -2.69
N GLY A 88 -12.56 -18.64 -2.00
CA GLY A 88 -11.62 -19.70 -2.39
C GLY A 88 -10.16 -19.22 -2.51
N LEU A 89 -9.76 -18.21 -1.73
CA LEU A 89 -8.43 -17.60 -1.86
C LEU A 89 -7.36 -18.41 -1.12
N LYS A 90 -6.19 -18.60 -1.75
CA LYS A 90 -5.03 -19.23 -1.08
C LYS A 90 -4.11 -18.17 -0.46
N MET A 91 -4.59 -17.43 0.54
CA MET A 91 -3.81 -16.38 1.20
C MET A 91 -4.03 -16.34 2.71
N SER A 92 -3.08 -15.74 3.44
CA SER A 92 -3.22 -15.57 4.89
C SER A 92 -4.28 -14.53 5.28
N ARG A 93 -4.94 -14.76 6.41
CA ARG A 93 -5.91 -13.82 7.02
C ARG A 93 -5.33 -12.40 7.18
N TRP A 94 -4.05 -12.30 7.52
CA TRP A 94 -3.33 -11.03 7.66
C TRP A 94 -3.19 -10.26 6.34
N THR A 95 -3.10 -10.97 5.22
CA THR A 95 -3.03 -10.35 3.90
C THR A 95 -4.37 -9.71 3.53
N ILE A 96 -5.48 -10.40 3.81
CA ILE A 96 -6.84 -9.85 3.66
C ILE A 96 -7.03 -8.62 4.53
N ASN A 97 -6.65 -8.71 5.81
CA ASN A 97 -6.76 -7.57 6.74
C ASN A 97 -5.96 -6.35 6.25
N ARG A 98 -4.73 -6.56 5.74
CA ARG A 98 -3.92 -5.47 5.14
C ARG A 98 -4.58 -4.87 3.91
N VAL A 99 -5.22 -5.68 3.07
CA VAL A 99 -5.97 -5.18 1.90
C VAL A 99 -7.13 -4.28 2.33
N ILE A 100 -7.92 -4.73 3.31
CA ILE A 100 -9.07 -3.98 3.82
C ILE A 100 -8.60 -2.66 4.45
N LYS A 101 -7.60 -2.70 5.35
CA LYS A 101 -7.08 -1.51 6.02
C LYS A 101 -6.49 -0.48 5.04
N ARG A 102 -5.82 -0.93 3.97
CA ARG A 102 -5.23 -0.04 2.95
C ARG A 102 -6.23 0.50 1.94
N SER A 103 -7.47 0.02 1.95
CA SER A 103 -8.45 0.39 0.93
C SER A 103 -8.94 1.83 1.06
N ASN A 104 -8.82 2.47 2.24
CA ASN A 104 -9.39 3.78 2.60
C ASN A 104 -10.91 3.94 2.35
N ILE A 105 -11.57 2.92 1.79
CA ILE A 105 -13.02 2.88 1.50
C ILE A 105 -13.80 2.43 2.74
N LEU A 106 -13.29 1.40 3.43
CA LEU A 106 -13.98 0.79 4.55
C LEU A 106 -13.41 1.28 5.88
N LYS A 107 -14.26 1.87 6.72
CA LYS A 107 -13.95 2.19 8.11
C LYS A 107 -14.65 1.18 9.03
N LYS A 108 -13.87 0.42 9.80
CA LYS A 108 -14.43 -0.48 10.80
C LYS A 108 -14.98 0.37 11.96
N MET A 109 -16.30 0.38 12.10
CA MET A 109 -16.98 1.04 13.22
C MET A 109 -17.76 0.00 14.03
N LYS A 110 -17.81 0.20 15.35
CA LYS A 110 -18.75 -0.55 16.19
C LYS A 110 -20.14 0.05 15.95
N LYS A 111 -21.13 -0.80 15.70
CA LYS A 111 -22.54 -0.36 15.70
C LYS A 111 -22.88 0.15 17.11
N LYS A 112 -23.59 1.27 17.21
CA LYS A 112 -24.17 1.72 18.48
C LYS A 112 -25.12 0.63 18.97
N ARG A 113 -25.09 0.33 20.27
CA ARG A 113 -26.04 -0.62 20.86
C ARG A 113 -27.43 0.00 20.82
N SER A 114 -28.42 -0.77 20.37
CA SER A 114 -29.83 -0.44 20.47
C SER A 114 -30.53 -1.53 21.29
N PRO A 115 -31.58 -1.20 22.05
CA PRO A 115 -32.41 -2.21 22.70
C PRO A 115 -32.94 -3.23 21.67
N ALA A 116 -33.09 -4.48 22.10
CA ALA A 116 -33.64 -5.53 21.25
C ALA A 116 -35.14 -5.25 20.98
N LEU A 117 -35.54 -5.36 19.71
CA LEU A 117 -36.95 -5.28 19.35
C LEU A 117 -37.59 -6.65 19.53
N THR A 118 -38.48 -6.74 20.52
CA THR A 118 -39.41 -7.87 20.66
C THR A 118 -40.39 -7.89 19.48
N THR A 119 -41.09 -9.01 19.28
CA THR A 119 -42.16 -9.12 18.28
C THR A 119 -43.20 -8.03 18.46
N VAL A 120 -43.68 -7.84 19.70
CA VAL A 120 -44.64 -6.78 20.07
C VAL A 120 -44.15 -5.39 19.67
N HIS A 121 -42.88 -5.06 19.94
CA HIS A 121 -42.33 -3.77 19.54
C HIS A 121 -42.31 -3.56 18.01
N LYS A 122 -42.06 -4.62 17.23
CA LYS A 122 -42.06 -4.53 15.76
C LYS A 122 -43.46 -4.29 15.23
N ASP A 123 -44.45 -4.99 15.79
CA ASP A 123 -45.85 -4.86 15.38
C ASP A 123 -46.38 -3.47 15.70
N LEU A 124 -46.18 -2.97 16.92
CA LEU A 124 -46.58 -1.61 17.31
C LEU A 124 -45.89 -0.52 16.48
N ARG A 125 -44.61 -0.70 16.15
CA ARG A 125 -43.89 0.23 15.26
C ARG A 125 -44.44 0.20 13.84
N LEU A 126 -44.82 -0.98 13.35
CA LEU A 126 -45.38 -1.15 12.02
C LEU A 126 -46.79 -0.55 11.93
N THR A 127 -47.65 -0.77 12.94
CA THR A 127 -48.98 -0.15 12.99
C THR A 127 -48.86 1.36 13.09
N TRP A 128 -48.05 1.87 14.02
CA TRP A 128 -47.82 3.30 14.15
C TRP A 128 -47.32 3.94 12.84
N ALA A 129 -46.36 3.30 12.16
CA ALA A 129 -45.87 3.78 10.88
C ALA A 129 -46.96 3.81 9.82
N LYS A 130 -47.80 2.75 9.72
CA LYS A 130 -48.95 2.69 8.79
C LYS A 130 -49.96 3.80 9.05
N ASP A 131 -50.31 4.03 10.31
CA ASP A 131 -51.30 5.03 10.73
C ASP A 131 -50.83 6.47 10.44
N HIS A 132 -49.51 6.69 10.39
CA HIS A 132 -48.90 8.02 10.18
C HIS A 132 -48.20 8.14 8.81
N MET A 133 -48.47 7.25 7.85
CA MET A 133 -47.87 7.29 6.50
C MET A 133 -48.19 8.57 5.71
N THR A 134 -49.36 9.18 5.98
CA THR A 134 -49.90 10.35 5.25
C THR A 134 -49.83 11.63 6.06
N TRP A 135 -49.02 11.69 7.12
CA TRP A 135 -48.74 12.95 7.81
C TRP A 135 -47.92 13.87 6.88
N ASN A 136 -48.63 14.75 6.18
CA ASN A 136 -48.06 16.00 5.72
C ASN A 136 -47.95 16.90 6.95
N ASN A 137 -46.73 17.33 7.29
CA ASN A 137 -46.49 18.25 8.39
C ASN A 137 -47.39 19.49 8.26
N GLU A 138 -48.20 19.78 9.29
CA GLU A 138 -48.54 21.15 9.67
C GLU A 138 -47.53 21.63 10.72
#